data_AF-A0A831YQX7-F1
#
_entry.id   AF-A0A831YQX7-F1
#
_cell.length_a   1.000
_cell.length_b   1.000
_cell.length_c   1.000
_cell.angle_alpha   90.00
_cell.angle_beta   90.00
_cell.angle_gamma   90.00
#
_symmetry.space_group_name_H-M   'P 1'
#
loop_
_entity.id
_entity.type
_entity.pdbx_description
1 polymer ?
#
loop_
_entity_poly.entity_id
_entity_poly.type
_entity_poly.pdbx_seq_one_letter_code
_entity_poly.pdbx_strand_id
1 'polypeptide(L)'
;MTDAPQPTWDQAFADDLIGKTVIVGLTYVNDADEVTRRVQMHGVIGLADSTEGVRLDLHGVKAGQTYWLPPQIDNFEPAAPGVYRLKETGEEVVDPDFVSTWTLHAPATAND
;
A
#
# COMPACT_ATOMS: atom_id res chain seq x y z
N MET A 1 25.83 -13.20 -2.15
CA MET A 1 25.03 -12.11 -2.76
C MET A 1 23.74 -12.77 -3.19
N THR A 2 22.72 -12.71 -2.35
CA THR A 2 21.42 -13.31 -2.68
C THR A 2 20.68 -12.27 -3.51
N ASP A 3 20.78 -12.40 -4.83
CA ASP A 3 19.88 -11.72 -5.76
C ASP A 3 18.48 -12.30 -5.48
N ALA A 4 17.71 -11.62 -4.63
CA ALA A 4 16.28 -11.93 -4.53
C ALA A 4 15.71 -11.66 -5.93
N PRO A 5 15.00 -12.62 -6.55
CA PRO A 5 14.44 -12.42 -7.88
C PRO A 5 13.63 -11.13 -7.84
N GLN A 6 14.02 -10.15 -8.66
CA GLN A 6 13.24 -8.91 -8.77
C GLN A 6 11.80 -9.33 -9.13
N PRO A 7 10.77 -8.85 -8.40
CA PRO A 7 9.39 -9.14 -8.76
C PRO A 7 9.22 -8.74 -10.22
N THR A 8 8.76 -9.68 -11.04
CA THR A 8 8.62 -9.46 -12.47
C THR A 8 7.45 -8.51 -12.65
N TRP A 9 7.72 -7.28 -13.10
CA TRP A 9 6.66 -6.31 -13.34
C TRP A 9 5.69 -6.82 -14.41
N ASP A 10 4.45 -7.13 -13.99
CA ASP A 10 3.39 -7.58 -14.88
C ASP A 10 2.55 -6.39 -15.36
N GLN A 11 2.89 -5.89 -16.55
CA GLN A 11 2.28 -4.67 -17.09
C GLN A 11 0.76 -4.81 -17.23
N ALA A 12 0.25 -5.99 -17.60
CA ALA A 12 -1.19 -6.19 -17.77
C ALA A 12 -1.93 -6.06 -16.43
N PHE A 13 -1.35 -6.57 -15.34
CA PHE A 13 -1.91 -6.38 -14.01
C PHE A 13 -1.79 -4.93 -13.54
N ALA A 14 -0.67 -4.25 -13.80
CA ALA A 14 -0.50 -2.84 -13.47
C ALA A 14 -1.55 -1.94 -14.15
N ASP A 15 -1.89 -2.20 -15.41
CA ASP A 15 -2.97 -1.53 -16.12
C ASP A 15 -4.35 -1.82 -15.51
N ASP A 16 -4.62 -3.04 -15.05
CA ASP A 16 -5.88 -3.41 -14.39
C ASP A 16 -6.07 -2.73 -13.02
N LEU A 17 -4.97 -2.45 -12.31
CA LEU A 17 -5.00 -1.71 -11.04
C LEU A 17 -5.50 -0.27 -11.21
N ILE A 18 -5.30 0.37 -12.37
CA ILE A 18 -5.66 1.78 -12.56
C ILE A 18 -7.18 1.98 -12.43
N GLY A 19 -7.57 2.95 -11.61
CA GLY A 19 -8.97 3.28 -11.33
C GLY A 19 -9.62 2.38 -10.27
N LYS A 20 -8.91 1.37 -9.75
CA LYS A 20 -9.40 0.47 -8.72
C LYS A 20 -9.30 1.07 -7.34
N THR A 21 -10.26 0.72 -6.49
CA THR A 21 -10.26 1.11 -5.08
C THR A 21 -9.38 0.17 -4.27
N VAL A 22 -8.59 0.72 -3.35
CA VAL A 22 -7.68 -0.07 -2.54
C VAL A 22 -7.64 0.42 -1.10
N ILE A 23 -7.56 -0.53 -0.17
CA ILE A 23 -7.22 -0.24 1.24
C ILE A 23 -5.76 -0.63 1.46
N VAL A 24 -4.98 0.32 1.96
CA VAL A 24 -3.56 0.13 2.26
C VAL A 24 -3.35 0.10 3.77
N GLY A 25 -2.80 -1.00 4.25
CA GLY A 25 -2.33 -1.16 5.63
C GLY A 25 -0.81 -1.07 5.71
N LEU A 26 -0.30 -0.09 6.44
CA LEU A 26 1.12 0.08 6.70
C LEU A 26 1.45 -0.28 8.15
N THR A 27 2.43 -1.15 8.34
CA THR A 27 3.01 -1.48 9.65
C THR A 27 4.44 -0.96 9.69
N TYR A 28 4.71 0.01 10.55
CA TYR A 28 6.05 0.52 10.78
C TYR A 28 6.70 -0.30 11.88
N VAL A 29 7.89 -0.82 11.61
CA VAL A 29 8.72 -1.56 12.56
C VAL A 29 10.04 -0.84 12.79
N ASN A 30 10.60 -0.93 14.00
CA ASN A 30 11.94 -0.41 14.30
C ASN A 30 13.03 -1.39 13.84
N ASP A 31 14.30 -1.06 14.13
CA ASP A 31 15.48 -1.91 13.84
C ASP A 31 15.44 -3.28 14.56
N ALA A 32 14.66 -3.40 15.64
CA ALA A 32 14.46 -4.64 16.39
C ALA A 32 13.20 -5.41 15.94
N ASP A 33 12.64 -5.10 14.76
CA ASP A 33 11.39 -5.66 14.22
C ASP A 33 10.15 -5.45 15.12
N GLU A 34 10.21 -4.51 16.06
CA GLU A 34 9.08 -4.18 16.91
C GLU A 34 8.14 -3.19 16.22
N VAL A 35 6.84 -3.50 16.23
CA VAL A 35 5.81 -2.63 15.67
C VAL A 35 5.72 -1.33 16.47
N THR A 36 6.06 -0.23 15.81
CA THR A 36 5.99 1.11 16.41
C THR A 36 4.69 1.82 16.05
N ARG A 37 4.16 1.58 14.84
CA ARG A 37 2.95 2.24 14.36
C ARG A 37 2.24 1.37 13.32
N ARG A 38 0.92 1.42 13.31
CA ARG A 38 0.09 0.91 12.21
C ARG A 38 -0.72 2.06 11.65
N VAL A 39 -0.81 2.14 10.33
CA VAL A 39 -1.58 3.16 9.61
C VAL A 39 -2.46 2.45 8.60
N GLN A 40 -3.73 2.81 8.52
CA GLN A 40 -4.59 2.40 7.41
C GLN A 40 -5.10 3.62 6.64
N MET A 41 -5.16 3.48 5.32
CA MET A 41 -5.72 4.49 4.42
C MET A 41 -6.38 3.81 3.23
N HIS A 42 -7.19 4.55 2.51
CA HIS A 42 -7.87 4.07 1.32
C HIS A 42 -7.87 5.14 0.24
N GLY A 43 -8.03 4.71 -1.00
CA GLY A 43 -8.05 5.59 -2.15
C GLY A 43 -8.26 4.82 -3.45
N VAL A 44 -8.02 5.52 -4.55
CA VAL A 44 -8.04 4.95 -5.89
C VAL A 44 -6.63 4.94 -6.46
N ILE A 45 -6.26 3.88 -7.17
CA ILE A 45 -4.97 3.79 -7.84
C ILE A 45 -5.03 4.67 -9.10
N GLY A 46 -4.25 5.75 -9.10
CA GLY A 46 -4.24 6.73 -10.20
C GLY A 46 -3.11 6.52 -11.21
N LEU A 47 -2.04 5.81 -10.81
CA LEU A 47 -0.90 5.49 -11.67
C LEU A 47 -0.20 4.23 -11.13
N ALA A 48 0.32 3.41 -12.03
CA ALA A 48 1.15 2.26 -11.72
C ALA A 48 2.27 2.20 -12.77
N ASP A 49 3.50 2.44 -12.34
CA ASP A 49 4.68 2.44 -13.19
C ASP A 49 5.81 1.62 -12.56
N SER A 50 6.56 0.93 -13.41
CA SER A 50 7.65 0.04 -13.01
C SER A 50 8.85 0.76 -12.37
N THR A 51 9.00 2.05 -12.63
CA THR A 51 10.11 2.89 -12.16
C THR A 51 9.65 3.85 -11.06
N GLU A 52 8.53 4.55 -11.25
CA GLU A 52 8.01 5.51 -10.28
C GLU A 52 7.23 4.85 -9.13
N GLY A 53 6.67 3.66 -9.34
CA GLY A 53 5.84 2.94 -8.37
C GLY A 53 4.35 3.11 -8.60
N VAL A 54 3.56 2.87 -7.55
CA VAL A 54 2.10 2.93 -7.61
C VAL A 54 1.62 4.16 -6.84
N ARG A 55 0.91 5.07 -7.53
CA ARG A 55 0.32 6.26 -6.94
C ARG A 55 -1.13 6.02 -6.58
N LEU A 56 -1.49 6.39 -5.36
CA LEU A 56 -2.85 6.40 -4.85
C LEU A 56 -3.33 7.84 -4.68
N ASP A 57 -4.52 8.11 -5.18
CA ASP A 57 -5.30 9.30 -4.87
C ASP A 57 -6.13 8.98 -3.62
N LEU A 58 -5.70 9.51 -2.48
CA LEU A 58 -6.29 9.17 -1.18
C LEU A 58 -7.67 9.79 -1.02
N HIS A 59 -8.55 9.04 -0.37
CA HIS A 59 -9.91 9.44 -0.07
C HIS A 59 -10.13 9.70 1.43
N GLY A 60 -11.33 10.20 1.74
CA GLY A 60 -11.79 10.27 3.12
C GLY A 60 -11.06 11.33 3.96
N VAL A 61 -10.56 10.97 5.15
CA VAL A 61 -9.84 11.97 6.00
C VAL A 61 -8.56 12.50 5.37
N LYS A 62 -8.02 11.78 4.38
CA LYS A 62 -6.84 12.16 3.59
C LYS A 62 -7.20 12.60 2.18
N ALA A 63 -8.47 12.92 1.91
CA ALA A 63 -8.93 13.37 0.60
C ALA A 63 -8.09 14.52 0.03
N GLY A 64 -7.72 14.40 -1.26
CA GLY A 64 -6.91 15.39 -1.96
C GLY A 64 -5.39 15.24 -1.75
N GLN A 65 -4.95 14.23 -1.02
CA GLN A 65 -3.54 13.86 -0.90
C GLN A 65 -3.22 12.69 -1.83
N THR A 66 -1.98 12.60 -2.28
CA THR A 66 -1.45 11.44 -3.01
C THR A 66 -0.49 10.65 -2.14
N TYR A 67 -0.48 9.33 -2.27
CA TYR A 67 0.48 8.44 -1.63
C TYR A 67 1.19 7.56 -2.66
N TRP A 68 2.47 7.29 -2.46
CA TRP A 68 3.27 6.46 -3.36
C TRP A 68 3.71 5.18 -2.67
N LEU A 69 3.48 4.07 -3.34
CA LEU A 69 3.98 2.76 -2.96
C LEU A 69 5.09 2.32 -3.93
N PRO A 70 6.04 1.49 -3.47
CA PRO A 70 7.03 0.87 -4.34
C PRO A 70 6.38 0.14 -5.54
N PRO A 71 7.12 -0.06 -6.65
CA PRO A 71 6.66 -0.82 -7.82
C PRO A 71 6.59 -2.33 -7.54
N GLN A 72 5.85 -2.74 -6.51
CA GLN A 72 5.62 -4.13 -6.13
C GLN A 72 4.11 -4.41 -6.22
N ILE A 73 3.64 -4.61 -7.45
CA ILE A 73 2.23 -4.85 -7.73
C ILE A 73 1.74 -6.18 -7.16
N ASP A 74 2.62 -7.14 -6.91
CA ASP A 74 2.28 -8.41 -6.24
C ASP A 74 1.75 -8.22 -4.80
N ASN A 75 1.96 -7.06 -4.17
CA ASN A 75 1.40 -6.72 -2.85
C ASN A 75 -0.07 -6.28 -2.92
N PHE A 76 -0.70 -6.25 -4.09
CA PHE A 76 -2.11 -5.90 -4.26
C PHE A 76 -2.94 -7.17 -4.42
N GLU A 77 -3.68 -7.53 -3.39
CA GLU A 77 -4.51 -8.73 -3.37
C GLU A 77 -5.98 -8.34 -3.53
N PRO A 78 -6.79 -9.09 -4.28
CA PRO A 78 -8.22 -8.81 -4.42
C PRO A 78 -8.88 -8.84 -3.04
N ALA A 79 -9.66 -7.81 -2.73
CA ALA A 79 -10.37 -7.77 -1.47
C ALA A 79 -11.62 -8.65 -1.52
N ALA A 80 -11.98 -9.22 -0.37
CA ALA A 80 -13.27 -9.86 -0.24
C ALA A 80 -14.38 -8.80 -0.23
N PRO A 81 -15.56 -9.06 -0.82
CA PRO A 81 -16.69 -8.14 -0.70
C PRO A 81 -17.09 -7.97 0.77
N GLY A 82 -17.49 -6.76 1.15
CA GLY A 82 -17.87 -6.42 2.50
C GLY A 82 -17.52 -4.98 2.91
N VAL A 83 -17.83 -4.66 4.17
CA VAL A 83 -17.56 -3.33 4.74
C VAL A 83 -16.30 -3.41 5.60
N TYR A 84 -15.31 -2.62 5.22
CA TYR A 84 -14.03 -2.50 5.92
C TYR A 84 -14.02 -1.22 6.73
N ARG A 85 -13.92 -1.37 8.05
CA ARG A 85 -13.82 -0.23 8.97
C ARG A 85 -12.38 0.04 9.36
N LEU A 86 -11.85 1.18 8.92
CA LEU A 86 -10.49 1.62 9.25
C LEU A 86 -10.41 1.98 10.74
N LYS A 87 -9.52 1.31 11.47
CA LYS A 87 -9.48 1.38 12.94
C LYS A 87 -9.12 2.76 13.50
N GLU A 88 -8.24 3.51 12.83
CA GLU A 88 -7.79 4.82 13.31
C GLU A 88 -8.77 5.94 13.00
N THR A 89 -9.39 5.91 11.82
CA THR A 89 -10.21 7.01 11.33
C THR A 89 -11.71 6.76 11.51
N GLY A 90 -12.09 5.50 11.71
CA GLY A 90 -13.49 5.09 11.81
C GLY A 90 -14.21 5.03 10.46
N GLU A 91 -13.52 5.31 9.36
CA GLU A 91 -14.07 5.31 8.01
C GLU A 91 -14.48 3.92 7.56
N GLU A 92 -15.56 3.84 6.79
CA GLU A 92 -16.07 2.61 6.21
C GLU A 92 -15.86 2.63 4.69
N VAL A 93 -15.14 1.62 4.20
CA VAL A 93 -14.93 1.38 2.77
C VAL A 93 -15.74 0.15 2.40
N VAL A 94 -16.64 0.29 1.42
CA VAL A 94 -17.56 -0.76 1.00
C VAL A 94 -17.04 -1.37 -0.28
N ASP A 95 -16.91 -2.69 -0.29
CA ASP A 95 -16.51 -3.51 -1.45
C ASP A 95 -15.28 -2.94 -2.19
N PRO A 96 -14.13 -2.73 -1.51
CA PRO A 96 -12.91 -2.33 -2.19
C PRO A 96 -12.51 -3.38 -3.24
N ASP A 97 -11.84 -2.98 -4.31
CA ASP A 97 -11.32 -3.92 -5.30
C ASP A 97 -10.11 -4.69 -4.74
N PHE A 98 -9.22 -3.99 -4.02
CA PHE A 98 -7.96 -4.53 -3.51
C PHE A 98 -7.67 -4.18 -2.05
N VAL A 99 -6.86 -5.02 -1.42
CA VAL A 99 -6.16 -4.73 -0.17
C VAL A 99 -4.65 -4.83 -0.41
N SER A 100 -3.88 -4.00 0.26
CA SER A 100 -2.42 -4.03 0.16
C SER A 100 -1.78 -3.81 1.52
N THR A 101 -0.90 -4.72 1.93
CA THR A 101 -0.27 -4.68 3.26
C THR A 101 1.23 -4.51 3.12
N TRP A 102 1.79 -3.56 3.85
CA TRP A 102 3.21 -3.22 3.80
C TRP A 102 3.81 -3.18 5.20
N THR A 103 5.02 -3.70 5.32
CA THR A 103 5.86 -3.54 6.51
C THR A 103 7.02 -2.61 6.15
N LEU A 104 7.07 -1.43 6.77
CA LEU A 104 8.14 -0.46 6.58
C LEU A 104 9.11 -0.56 7.76
N HIS A 105 10.36 -0.88 7.44
CA HIS A 105 11.43 -0.89 8.42
C HIS A 105 12.02 0.51 8.54
N ALA A 106 12.07 1.05 9.76
CA ALA A 106 12.82 2.26 10.01
C ALA A 106 14.30 2.04 9.63
N PRO A 107 15.00 3.07 9.12
CA PRO A 107 16.44 2.95 8.90
C PRO A 107 17.09 2.56 10.22
N ALA A 108 18.05 1.63 10.17
CA ALA A 108 18.91 1.35 11.31
C ALA A 108 19.51 2.69 11.73
N THR A 109 19.26 3.12 12.97
CA THR A 109 19.92 4.31 13.52
C THR A 109 21.41 4.00 13.47
N ALA A 110 22.11 4.54 12.48
CA ALA A 110 23.56 4.55 12.48
C ALA A 110 23.95 5.42 13.68
N ASN A 111 24.23 4.76 14.80
CA ASN A 111 24.80 5.42 15.95
C ASN A 111 26.20 5.88 15.50
N ASP A 112 26.34 7.19 15.29
CA ASP A 112 27.62 7.89 15.10
C ASP A 112 28.55 7.66 16.30
#